data_AF-A0A1B3E7R3-F1
#
_entry.id   AF-A0A1B3E7R3-F1
#
_cell.length_a   1.000
_cell.length_b   1.000
_cell.length_c   1.000
_cell.angle_alpha   90.00
_cell.angle_beta   90.00
_cell.angle_gamma   90.00
#
_symmetry.space_group_name_H-M   'P 1'
#
loop_
_entity.id
_entity.type
_entity.pdbx_description
1 polymer ?
#
loop_
_entity_poly.entity_id
_entity_poly.type
_entity_poly.pdbx_seq_one_letter_code
_entity_poly.pdbx_strand_id
1 'polypeptide(L)'
;MSLVLVGLCHGYHANHRMVRDQSFTDHQLLVEVVDTNRYGFEETKTIAVKLSKAHMDKGVQHVWDQYKGKQVSVPVFVGAWASKAGNAGFDLILAGEGKPLNLQLATKPVAA
;
A
#
# COMPACT_ATOMS: atom_id res chain seq x y z
N MET A 1 -0.75 12.96 -12.17
CA MET A 1 -0.93 11.55 -12.57
C MET A 1 -0.44 10.69 -11.40
N SER A 2 -1.31 9.91 -10.78
CA SER A 2 -0.94 9.04 -9.63
C SER A 2 -0.64 7.62 -10.13
N LEU A 3 0.36 6.97 -9.55
CA LEU A 3 0.59 5.54 -9.74
C LEU A 3 -0.58 4.78 -9.09
N VAL A 4 -0.95 3.62 -9.63
CA VAL A 4 -2.03 2.81 -9.07
C VAL A 4 -1.51 1.41 -8.77
N LEU A 5 -1.73 0.96 -7.54
CA LEU A 5 -1.46 -0.39 -7.10
C LEU A 5 -2.76 -1.20 -7.13
N VAL A 6 -2.80 -2.28 -7.91
CA VAL A 6 -3.97 -3.16 -7.98
C VAL A 6 -3.66 -4.45 -7.24
N GLY A 7 -4.53 -4.85 -6.32
CA GLY A 7 -4.32 -6.07 -5.55
C GLY A 7 -5.46 -6.39 -4.59
N LEU A 8 -5.29 -7.48 -3.84
CA LEU A 8 -6.20 -7.88 -2.78
C LEU A 8 -5.93 -7.04 -1.53
N CYS A 9 -6.96 -6.37 -1.02
CA CYS A 9 -6.84 -5.55 0.19
C CYS A 9 -6.84 -6.44 1.44
N HIS A 10 -5.77 -6.38 2.23
CA HIS A 10 -5.70 -6.98 3.57
C HIS A 10 -6.14 -6.01 4.68
N GLY A 11 -6.45 -4.76 4.33
CA GLY A 11 -6.95 -3.73 5.24
C GLY A 11 -5.85 -2.98 5.97
N TYR A 12 -6.25 -2.27 7.02
CA TYR A 12 -5.35 -1.43 7.80
C TYR A 12 -4.48 -2.26 8.77
N HIS A 13 -3.22 -1.85 8.92
CA HIS A 13 -2.26 -2.40 9.86
C HIS A 13 -1.43 -1.28 10.51
N ALA A 14 -1.24 -1.38 11.83
CA ALA A 14 -0.35 -0.50 12.58
C ALA A 14 0.93 -1.26 12.92
N ASN A 15 2.07 -0.80 12.40
CA ASN A 15 3.36 -1.34 12.75
C ASN A 15 4.00 -0.47 13.83
N HIS A 16 4.32 -1.06 14.98
CA HIS A 16 5.04 -0.38 16.05
C HIS A 16 6.52 -0.73 15.96
N ARG A 17 7.36 0.30 15.76
CA ARG A 17 8.81 0.14 15.73
C ARG A 17 9.49 1.02 16.77
N MET A 18 10.53 0.47 17.37
CA MET A 18 11.44 1.21 18.24
C MET A 18 12.64 1.67 17.43
N VAL A 19 12.93 2.96 17.43
CA VAL A 19 14.18 3.50 16.90
C VAL A 19 14.92 4.16 18.04
N ARG A 20 15.97 3.48 18.53
CA ARG A 20 16.63 3.80 19.80
C ARG A 20 15.60 3.77 20.93
N ASP A 21 15.39 4.90 21.61
CA ASP A 21 14.48 5.02 22.76
C ASP A 21 13.12 5.64 22.40
N GLN A 22 12.84 5.85 21.11
CA GLN A 22 11.59 6.42 20.64
C GLN A 22 10.71 5.37 19.95
N SER A 23 9.44 5.32 20.36
CA SER A 23 8.41 4.49 19.73
C SER A 23 7.77 5.25 18.57
N PHE A 24 7.71 4.61 17.42
CA PHE A 24 7.02 5.10 16.23
C PHE A 24 5.92 4.12 15.84
N THR A 25 4.76 4.66 15.47
CA THR A 25 3.67 3.88 14.88
C THR A 25 3.57 4.26 13.41
N ASP A 26 3.88 3.31 12.53
CA ASP A 26 3.68 3.45 11.10
C ASP A 26 2.30 2.89 10.73
N HIS A 27 1.46 3.76 10.17
CA HIS A 27 0.13 3.40 9.71
C HIS A 27 0.17 2.94 8.26
N GLN A 28 -0.34 1.75 7.98
CA GLN A 28 -0.18 1.09 6.68
C GLN A 28 -1.49 0.46 6.21
N LEU A 29 -1.69 0.48 4.90
CA LEU A 29 -2.64 -0.37 4.18
C LEU A 29 -1.85 -1.52 3.57
N LEU A 30 -2.25 -2.75 3.85
CA LEU A 30 -1.62 -3.93 3.28
C LEU A 30 -2.37 -4.37 2.03
N VAL A 31 -1.64 -4.52 0.92
CA VAL A 31 -2.18 -4.93 -0.37
C VAL A 31 -1.35 -6.08 -0.90
N GLU A 32 -1.98 -7.22 -1.13
CA GLU A 32 -1.33 -8.34 -1.80
C GLU A 32 -1.40 -8.17 -3.31
N VAL A 33 -0.26 -8.29 -3.96
CA VAL A 33 -0.12 -8.18 -5.40
C VAL A 33 0.56 -9.42 -5.95
N VAL A 34 0.14 -9.82 -7.15
CA VAL A 34 0.87 -10.78 -7.98
C VAL A 34 1.76 -9.98 -8.92
N ASP A 35 3.06 -10.21 -8.87
CA ASP A 35 4.05 -9.55 -9.72
C ASP A 35 4.99 -10.59 -10.32
N THR A 36 5.63 -10.26 -11.43
CA THR A 36 6.64 -11.12 -12.05
C THR A 36 8.01 -10.75 -11.51
N ASN A 37 8.70 -11.70 -10.89
CA ASN A 37 10.03 -11.46 -10.37
C ASN A 37 11.08 -11.33 -11.49
N ARG A 38 12.32 -11.01 -11.13
CA ARG A 38 13.42 -10.79 -12.09
C ARG A 38 13.81 -12.01 -12.92
N TYR A 39 13.34 -13.20 -12.52
CA TYR A 39 13.57 -14.46 -13.21
C TYR A 39 12.39 -14.89 -14.08
N GLY A 40 11.31 -14.09 -14.12
CA GLY A 40 10.12 -14.37 -14.92
C GLY A 40 9.06 -15.22 -14.23
N PHE A 41 9.20 -15.51 -12.94
CA PHE A 41 8.19 -16.28 -12.19
C PHE A 41 7.17 -15.36 -11.51
N GLU A 42 5.91 -15.77 -11.49
CA GLU A 42 4.89 -15.10 -10.69
C GLU A 42 5.17 -15.27 -9.20
N GLU A 43 5.14 -14.17 -8.46
CA GLU A 43 5.34 -14.09 -7.03
C GLU A 43 4.22 -13.28 -6.41
N THR A 44 3.64 -13.81 -5.34
CA THR A 44 2.66 -13.09 -4.53
C THR A 44 3.38 -12.41 -3.38
N LYS A 45 3.25 -11.09 -3.27
CA LYS A 45 3.86 -10.31 -2.19
C LYS A 45 2.86 -9.33 -1.57
N THR A 46 3.02 -9.10 -0.27
CA THR A 46 2.27 -8.05 0.43
C THR A 46 3.07 -6.76 0.39
N ILE A 47 2.46 -5.72 -0.14
CA ILE A 47 2.98 -4.36 -0.19
C ILE A 47 2.32 -3.53 0.89
N ALA A 48 3.14 -2.83 1.68
CA ALA A 48 2.69 -1.86 2.66
C ALA A 48 2.61 -0.46 2.02
N VAL A 49 1.42 0.13 2.00
CA VAL A 49 1.17 1.50 1.55
C VAL A 49 1.01 2.39 2.79
N LYS A 50 1.90 3.38 2.98
CA LYS A 50 1.89 4.25 4.14
C LYS A 50 0.72 5.24 4.11
N LEU A 51 0.09 5.44 5.27
CA LEU A 51 -0.91 6.47 5.50
C LEU A 51 -0.24 7.68 6.16
N SER A 52 -0.54 8.87 5.66
CA SER A 52 -0.09 10.12 6.27
C SER A 52 -0.90 10.41 7.54
N LYS A 53 -0.38 11.29 8.40
CA LYS A 53 -1.14 11.78 9.57
C LYS A 53 -2.50 12.37 9.16
N ALA A 54 -2.55 13.14 8.08
CA ALA A 54 -3.79 13.71 7.57
C ALA A 54 -4.81 12.64 7.14
N HIS A 55 -4.38 11.48 6.66
CA HIS A 55 -5.28 10.35 6.36
C HIS A 55 -5.84 9.74 7.65
N MET A 56 -5.00 9.58 8.67
CA MET A 56 -5.43 9.06 9.97
C MET A 56 -6.44 9.99 10.64
N ASP A 57 -6.17 11.29 10.62
CA ASP A 57 -7.06 12.31 11.18
C ASP A 57 -8.43 12.33 10.46
N LYS A 58 -8.45 11.96 9.17
CA LYS A 58 -9.67 11.81 8.35
C LYS A 58 -10.38 10.46 8.49
N GLY A 59 -9.85 9.52 9.28
CA GLY A 59 -10.46 8.20 9.47
C GLY A 59 -10.31 7.25 8.27
N VAL A 60 -9.36 7.51 7.38
CA VAL A 60 -9.18 6.74 6.13
C VAL A 60 -8.92 5.25 6.39
N GLN A 61 -8.29 4.90 7.51
CA GLN A 61 -8.07 3.51 7.94
C GLN A 61 -9.37 2.69 7.97
N HIS A 62 -10.48 3.28 8.45
CA HIS A 62 -11.76 2.60 8.56
C HIS A 62 -12.41 2.36 7.19
N VAL A 63 -12.16 3.25 6.23
CA VAL A 63 -12.62 3.08 4.86
C VAL A 63 -11.98 1.83 4.26
N TRP A 64 -10.66 1.68 4.41
CA TRP A 64 -9.94 0.54 3.82
C TRP A 64 -10.28 -0.81 4.47
N ASP A 65 -10.62 -0.83 5.76
CA ASP A 65 -11.10 -2.06 6.40
C ASP A 65 -12.40 -2.61 5.78
N GLN A 66 -13.26 -1.75 5.23
CA GLN A 66 -14.48 -2.17 4.50
C GLN A 66 -14.18 -2.89 3.18
N TYR A 67 -12.95 -2.74 2.67
CA TYR A 67 -12.48 -3.38 1.46
C TYR A 67 -11.63 -4.62 1.71
N LYS A 68 -11.43 -5.03 2.98
CA LYS A 68 -10.70 -6.25 3.33
C LYS A 68 -11.27 -7.47 2.58
N GLY A 69 -10.39 -8.26 1.97
CA GLY A 69 -10.72 -9.42 1.15
C GLY A 69 -11.24 -9.08 -0.26
N LYS A 70 -11.24 -7.82 -0.67
CA LYS A 70 -11.68 -7.40 -2.01
C LYS A 70 -10.50 -6.94 -2.85
N GLN A 71 -10.61 -7.13 -4.17
CA GLN A 71 -9.67 -6.55 -5.11
C GLN A 71 -9.92 -5.04 -5.22
N VAL A 72 -8.86 -4.24 -5.08
CA VAL A 72 -8.92 -2.78 -5.04
C VAL A 72 -7.86 -2.17 -5.95
N SER A 73 -8.12 -0.94 -6.40
CA SER A 73 -7.14 -0.08 -7.04
C SER A 73 -6.76 1.04 -6.09
N VAL A 74 -5.53 1.02 -5.57
CA VAL A 74 -5.03 1.95 -4.56
C VAL A 74 -4.22 3.06 -5.24
N PRO A 75 -4.63 4.33 -5.14
CA PRO A 75 -3.83 5.43 -5.66
C PRO A 75 -2.62 5.65 -4.74
N VAL A 76 -1.41 5.63 -5.31
CA VAL A 76 -0.17 5.80 -4.56
C VAL A 76 0.76 6.79 -5.25
N PHE A 77 1.68 7.35 -4.47
CA PHE A 77 2.87 8.02 -4.97
C PHE A 77 4.12 7.45 -4.28
N VAL A 78 5.26 7.58 -4.94
CA VAL A 78 6.54 7.10 -4.43
C VAL A 78 7.18 8.23 -3.61
N GLY A 79 7.43 7.97 -2.32
CA GLY A 79 8.19 8.86 -1.45
C GLY A 79 9.59 8.30 -1.22
N ALA A 80 10.63 9.00 -1.68
CA ALA A 80 12.00 8.63 -1.37
C ALA A 80 12.36 9.04 0.06
N TRP A 81 13.19 8.25 0.73
CA TRP A 81 13.72 8.58 2.05
C TRP A 81 15.18 8.20 2.18
N ALA A 82 15.89 8.96 3.02
CA ALA A 82 17.23 8.66 3.47
C ALA A 82 17.28 8.82 5.00
N SER A 83 17.81 7.82 5.67
CA SER A 83 17.98 7.81 7.12
C SER A 83 19.33 8.41 7.50
N LYS A 84 19.42 8.95 8.72
CA LYS A 84 20.69 9.42 9.31
C LYS A 84 21.72 8.30 9.53
N ALA A 85 21.29 7.03 9.46
CA ALA A 85 22.16 5.86 9.60
C ALA A 85 22.76 5.39 8.27
N GLY A 86 22.59 6.16 7.18
CA GLY A 86 23.13 5.83 5.86
C GLY A 86 22.25 4.90 5.01
N ASN A 87 21.11 4.43 5.52
CA ASN A 87 20.13 3.68 4.72
C ASN A 87 19.29 4.63 3.88
N ALA A 88 18.92 4.21 2.68
CA ALA A 88 17.98 4.92 1.83
C ALA A 88 17.02 3.94 1.15
N GLY A 89 15.87 4.44 0.72
CA GLY A 89 14.86 3.64 0.06
C GLY A 89 13.72 4.49 -0.45
N PHE A 90 12.62 3.82 -0.75
CA PHE A 90 11.36 4.46 -1.10
C PHE A 90 10.22 3.76 -0.39
N ASP A 91 9.16 4.50 -0.16
CA ASP A 91 7.88 3.99 0.31
C ASP A 91 6.80 4.29 -0.73
N LEU A 92 5.79 3.43 -0.78
CA LEU A 92 4.52 3.79 -1.41
C LEU A 92 3.65 4.49 -0.38
N ILE A 93 3.19 5.68 -0.70
CA ILE A 93 2.35 6.49 0.17
C ILE A 93 0.99 6.66 -0.50
N LEU A 94 -0.08 6.51 0.27
CA LEU A 94 -1.44 6.70 -0.22
C LEU A 94 -1.60 8.11 -0.81
N ALA A 95 -2.20 8.20 -2.00
CA ALA A 95 -2.37 9.46 -2.72
C ALA A 95 -3.82 9.97 -2.68
N GLY A 96 -3.98 11.26 -2.94
CA GLY A 96 -5.29 11.90 -3.12
C GLY A 96 -6.18 11.87 -1.87
N GLU A 97 -7.48 11.66 -2.07
CA GLU A 97 -8.48 11.62 -0.98
C GLU A 97 -8.45 10.30 -0.16
N GLY A 98 -7.49 9.42 -0.43
CA GLY A 98 -7.30 8.19 0.33
C GLY A 98 -8.39 7.13 0.12
N LYS A 99 -9.13 7.17 -1.00
CA LYS A 99 -10.17 6.19 -1.36
C LYS A 99 -9.71 5.30 -2.52
N PRO A 100 -10.27 4.07 -2.65
CA PRO A 100 -10.02 3.25 -3.83
C PRO A 100 -10.47 3.95 -5.11
N LEU A 101 -9.73 3.74 -6.19
CA LEU A 101 -10.16 4.16 -7.52
C LEU A 101 -11.10 3.11 -8.11
N ASN A 102 -12.15 3.57 -8.78
CA ASN A 102 -13.00 2.70 -9.59
C ASN A 102 -12.37 2.53 -10.98
N LEU A 103 -11.31 1.72 -11.05
CA LEU A 103 -10.76 1.28 -12.33
C LEU A 103 -11.48 0.00 -12.73
N GLN A 104 -12.07 -0.01 -13.91
CA GLN A 104 -12.51 -1.25 -14.53
C GLN A 104 -11.25 -2.08 -14.79
N LEU A 105 -11.03 -3.11 -13.99
CA LEU A 105 -10.00 -4.10 -14.27
C LEU A 105 -10.46 -4.83 -15.53
N ALA A 106 -9.72 -4.66 -16.63
CA ALA A 106 -9.97 -5.44 -17.82
C ALA A 106 -9.78 -6.91 -17.44
N THR A 107 -10.88 -7.62 -17.21
CA THR A 107 -10.89 -9.07 -17.04
C THR A 107 -10.34 -9.65 -18.33
N LYS A 108 -9.07 -10.06 -18.32
CA LYS A 108 -8.59 -10.99 -19.34
C LYS A 108 -9.43 -12.25 -19.19
N PRO A 109 -10.13 -12.71 -20.23
CA PRO A 109 -10.81 -13.99 -20.16
C PRO A 109 -9.75 -15.05 -19.88
N VAL A 110 -9.94 -15.81 -18.80
CA VAL A 110 -9.20 -17.04 -18.56
C VAL A 110 -9.57 -17.95 -19.73
N ALA A 111 -8.61 -18.26 -20.59
CA ALA A 111 -8.82 -19.23 -21.66
C ALA A 111 -9.17 -20.57 -21.00
N ALA A 112 -10.32 -21.12 -21.38
CA ALA A 112 -10.82 -22.42 -20.96
C ALA A 112 -10.02 -23.57 -21.59
#